data_AF-A0A2E0AHU7-F1
#
_entry.id   AF-A0A2E0AHU7-F1
#
_cell.length_a   1.000
_cell.length_b   1.000
_cell.length_c   1.000
_cell.angle_alpha   90.00
_cell.angle_beta   90.00
_cell.angle_gamma   90.00
#
_symmetry.space_group_name_H-M   'P 1'
#
loop_
_entity.id
_entity.type
_entity.pdbx_description
1 polymer ?
#
loop_
_entity_poly.entity_id
_entity_poly.type
_entity_poly.pdbx_seq_one_letter_code
_entity_poly.pdbx_strand_id
1 'polypeptide(L)'
;MATSDSGSDLVSKGYRERLAEGRRAMAHLIHVWHERNGWSHKVLPSLAEALDLGRVHNSQISNLRNGKLAAPGPEVFLALGQANAVLFAGLDPIRDRLSEPHADLLQHLNEGHEPLVNGRGKPLGAGALFEIFVGLASLPPGFDWRIDETEASALSAALADQLCDGKTWRFCRDQVMAAYPVSKKQRRERFAAVMAGMRDYSADELDGELLDLYGTHQALGGACRHGAEGFLALLRKRAKSLQRETQSEQMS
;
A
#
# COMPACT_ATOMS: atom_id res chain seq x y z
N MET A 1 -25.74 9.15 -1.80
CA MET A 1 -26.34 7.92 -2.34
C MET A 1 -25.52 7.55 -3.56
N ALA A 2 -24.53 6.66 -3.41
CA ALA A 2 -23.64 6.27 -4.51
C ALA A 2 -24.05 4.86 -4.96
N THR A 3 -24.76 4.82 -6.08
CA THR A 3 -25.26 3.62 -6.74
C THR A 3 -24.14 2.98 -7.57
N SER A 4 -23.71 1.79 -7.13
CA SER A 4 -23.38 0.62 -7.97
C SER A 4 -22.81 0.88 -9.38
N ASP A 5 -21.48 0.92 -9.49
CA ASP A 5 -20.76 0.77 -10.78
C ASP A 5 -20.34 -0.70 -11.03
N SER A 6 -20.49 -1.58 -10.03
CA SER A 6 -20.02 -2.97 -10.08
C SER A 6 -20.84 -3.92 -10.97
N GLY A 7 -21.98 -3.46 -11.50
CA GLY A 7 -22.87 -4.29 -12.32
C GLY A 7 -22.53 -4.34 -13.81
N SER A 8 -21.92 -3.27 -14.34
CA SER A 8 -21.64 -3.11 -15.78
C SER A 8 -20.41 -3.90 -16.24
N ASP A 9 -19.42 -4.09 -15.36
CA ASP A 9 -18.17 -4.81 -15.65
C ASP A 9 -18.32 -6.35 -15.67
N LEU A 10 -19.47 -6.87 -15.24
CA LEU A 10 -19.72 -8.32 -15.21
C LEU A 10 -19.85 -8.94 -16.61
N VAL A 11 -20.22 -8.14 -17.62
CA VAL A 11 -20.55 -8.59 -18.98
C VAL A 11 -19.41 -8.36 -19.98
N SER A 12 -18.47 -7.42 -19.73
CA SER A 12 -17.41 -7.07 -20.68
C SER A 12 -16.10 -7.84 -20.50
N LYS A 13 -15.73 -8.21 -19.26
CA LYS A 13 -14.48 -8.89 -18.93
C LYS A 13 -14.64 -10.39 -18.77
N GLY A 14 -13.77 -11.17 -19.41
CA GLY A 14 -13.74 -12.63 -19.29
C GLY A 14 -13.35 -13.09 -17.88
N TYR A 15 -13.85 -14.24 -17.43
CA TYR A 15 -13.61 -14.74 -16.05
C TYR A 15 -12.11 -14.87 -15.71
N ARG A 16 -11.25 -15.18 -16.69
CA ARG A 16 -9.78 -15.31 -16.51
C ARG A 16 -9.13 -13.97 -16.21
N GLU A 17 -9.59 -12.91 -16.86
CA GLU A 17 -9.09 -11.55 -16.68
C GLU A 17 -9.46 -11.04 -15.28
N ARG A 18 -10.71 -11.24 -14.88
CA ARG A 18 -11.18 -10.92 -13.52
C ARG A 18 -10.37 -11.63 -12.44
N LEU A 19 -10.11 -12.93 -12.60
CA LEU A 19 -9.26 -13.67 -11.66
C LEU A 19 -7.81 -13.15 -11.66
N ALA A 20 -7.28 -12.70 -12.80
CA ALA A 20 -5.96 -12.11 -12.84
C ALA A 20 -5.92 -10.74 -12.13
N GLU A 21 -6.93 -9.91 -12.33
CA GLU A 21 -7.11 -8.64 -11.61
C GLU A 21 -7.24 -8.86 -10.10
N GLY A 22 -8.11 -9.79 -9.68
CA GLY A 22 -8.30 -10.13 -8.26
C GLY A 22 -7.02 -10.67 -7.61
N ARG A 23 -6.25 -11.50 -8.31
CA ARG A 23 -4.93 -11.94 -7.83
C ARG A 23 -3.95 -10.79 -7.66
N ARG A 24 -3.91 -9.84 -8.60
CA ARG A 24 -3.07 -8.63 -8.48
C ARG A 24 -3.54 -7.75 -7.32
N ALA A 25 -4.84 -7.56 -7.16
CA ALA A 25 -5.41 -6.80 -6.05
C ALA A 25 -5.08 -7.45 -4.70
N MET A 26 -5.23 -8.77 -4.56
CA MET A 26 -4.86 -9.47 -3.33
C MET A 26 -3.35 -9.39 -3.06
N ALA A 27 -2.52 -9.55 -4.10
CA ALA A 27 -1.08 -9.39 -3.97
C ALA A 27 -0.70 -8.00 -3.43
N HIS A 28 -1.31 -6.96 -4.01
CA HIS A 28 -1.19 -5.58 -3.57
C HIS A 28 -1.62 -5.40 -2.12
N LEU A 29 -2.80 -5.89 -1.75
CA LEU A 29 -3.35 -5.79 -0.40
C LEU A 29 -2.40 -6.41 0.63
N ILE A 30 -1.93 -7.64 0.38
CA ILE A 30 -1.02 -8.33 1.30
C ILE A 30 0.33 -7.62 1.35
N HIS A 31 0.84 -7.11 0.21
CA HIS A 31 2.06 -6.32 0.19
C HIS A 31 1.92 -5.08 1.07
N VAL A 32 0.94 -4.22 0.79
CA VAL A 32 0.68 -2.98 1.54
C VAL A 32 0.43 -3.25 3.01
N TRP A 33 -0.30 -4.32 3.35
CA TRP A 33 -0.59 -4.65 4.74
C TRP A 33 0.66 -5.00 5.55
N HIS A 34 1.60 -5.74 4.95
CA HIS A 34 2.87 -6.02 5.61
C HIS A 34 3.72 -4.77 5.72
N GLU A 35 3.86 -4.02 4.63
CA GLU A 35 4.70 -2.83 4.61
C GLU A 35 4.21 -1.75 5.59
N ARG A 36 2.89 -1.50 5.65
CA ARG A 36 2.28 -0.54 6.58
C ARG A 36 2.56 -0.86 8.05
N ASN A 37 2.76 -2.14 8.36
CA ASN A 37 3.05 -2.62 9.70
C ASN A 37 4.52 -2.96 9.94
N GLY A 38 5.41 -2.74 8.96
CA GLY A 38 6.83 -3.11 9.08
C GLY A 38 7.05 -4.63 9.19
N TRP A 39 6.11 -5.44 8.69
CA TRP A 39 6.13 -6.88 8.89
C TRP A 39 6.90 -7.65 7.83
N SER A 40 7.57 -8.72 8.26
CA SER A 40 8.02 -9.77 7.36
C SER A 40 6.87 -10.73 7.00
N HIS A 41 7.03 -11.51 5.93
CA HIS A 41 6.05 -12.52 5.50
C HIS A 41 5.76 -13.64 6.53
N LYS A 42 6.48 -13.66 7.66
CA LYS A 42 6.31 -14.63 8.74
C LYS A 42 5.31 -14.18 9.81
N VAL A 43 4.99 -12.89 9.90
CA VAL A 43 4.16 -12.37 11.00
C VAL A 43 2.75 -12.96 10.97
N LEU A 44 2.07 -12.94 9.83
CA LEU A 44 0.70 -13.49 9.72
C LEU A 44 0.64 -15.02 9.96
N PRO A 45 1.55 -15.85 9.40
CA PRO A 45 1.61 -17.27 9.73
C PRO A 45 1.88 -17.55 11.20
N SER A 46 2.86 -16.86 11.79
CA SER A 46 3.17 -17.02 13.22
C SER A 46 2.00 -16.59 14.10
N LEU A 47 1.27 -15.53 13.74
CA LEU A 47 0.08 -15.09 14.46
C LEU A 47 -1.05 -16.12 14.36
N ALA A 48 -1.26 -16.70 13.18
CA ALA A 48 -2.27 -17.72 12.97
C ALA A 48 -1.95 -19.00 13.76
N GLU A 49 -0.69 -19.41 13.81
CA GLU A 49 -0.23 -20.55 14.60
C GLU A 49 -0.35 -20.29 16.11
N ALA A 50 0.17 -19.15 16.59
CA ALA A 50 0.19 -18.81 18.02
C ALA A 50 -1.20 -18.71 18.65
N LEU A 51 -2.21 -18.32 17.87
CA LEU A 51 -3.58 -18.09 18.33
C LEU A 51 -4.58 -19.13 17.80
N ASP A 52 -4.11 -20.16 17.08
CA ASP A 52 -4.94 -21.19 16.44
C ASP A 52 -6.06 -20.61 15.55
N LEU A 53 -5.70 -19.68 14.68
CA LEU A 53 -6.63 -18.96 13.81
C LEU A 53 -6.88 -19.67 12.47
N GLY A 54 -6.35 -20.89 12.31
CA GLY A 54 -6.34 -21.65 11.06
C GLY A 54 -4.94 -21.79 10.46
N ARG A 55 -4.86 -22.46 9.31
CA ARG A 55 -3.57 -22.87 8.72
C ARG A 55 -3.20 -21.98 7.54
N VAL A 56 -2.09 -21.26 7.70
CA VAL A 56 -1.44 -20.55 6.61
C VAL A 56 0.07 -20.66 6.74
N HIS A 57 0.74 -21.08 5.68
CA HIS A 57 2.19 -21.25 5.65
C HIS A 57 2.89 -20.00 5.09
N ASN A 58 4.15 -19.80 5.49
CA ASN A 58 5.02 -18.73 4.97
C ASN A 58 5.06 -18.67 3.43
N SER A 59 5.08 -19.83 2.77
CA SER A 59 5.08 -19.93 1.30
C SER A 59 3.77 -19.44 0.68
N GLN A 60 2.63 -19.63 1.36
CA GLN A 60 1.34 -19.14 0.89
C GLN A 60 1.26 -17.62 0.98
N ILE A 61 1.74 -17.02 2.07
CA ILE A 61 1.81 -15.55 2.20
C ILE A 61 2.76 -14.95 1.17
N SER A 62 3.95 -15.54 1.00
CA SER A 62 4.91 -15.11 -0.03
C SER A 62 4.31 -15.23 -1.44
N ASN A 63 3.64 -16.33 -1.76
CA ASN A 63 3.01 -16.50 -3.08
C ASN A 63 1.79 -15.59 -3.28
N LEU A 64 1.01 -15.31 -2.23
CA LEU A 64 -0.08 -14.32 -2.29
C LEU A 64 0.47 -12.93 -2.56
N ARG A 65 1.45 -12.48 -1.77
CA ARG A 65 2.14 -11.18 -1.92
C ARG A 65 2.70 -10.97 -3.33
N ASN A 66 3.15 -12.04 -3.99
CA ASN A 66 3.71 -12.00 -5.34
C ASN A 66 2.69 -12.32 -6.45
N GLY A 67 1.40 -12.51 -6.13
CA GLY A 67 0.36 -12.85 -7.10
C GLY A 67 0.50 -14.24 -7.77
N LYS A 68 1.34 -15.11 -7.20
CA LYS A 68 1.65 -16.45 -7.74
C LYS A 68 0.71 -17.55 -7.22
N LEU A 69 -0.02 -17.30 -6.13
CA LEU A 69 -0.94 -18.30 -5.58
C LEU A 69 -2.25 -18.32 -6.38
N ALA A 70 -2.39 -19.30 -7.27
CA ALA A 70 -3.52 -19.39 -8.19
C ALA A 70 -4.82 -19.90 -7.53
N ALA A 71 -4.71 -20.81 -6.57
CA ALA A 71 -5.85 -21.46 -5.90
C ALA A 71 -5.57 -21.65 -4.39
N PRO A 72 -5.59 -20.57 -3.59
CA PRO A 72 -5.57 -20.67 -2.13
C PRO A 72 -6.76 -21.50 -1.63
N GLY A 73 -6.50 -22.40 -0.68
CA GLY A 73 -7.56 -23.09 0.04
C GLY A 73 -8.37 -22.12 0.93
N PRO A 74 -9.62 -22.46 1.29
CA PRO A 74 -10.47 -21.61 2.12
C PRO A 74 -9.86 -21.29 3.50
N GLU A 75 -9.08 -22.21 4.06
CA GLU A 75 -8.38 -22.01 5.35
C GLU A 75 -7.42 -20.81 5.34
N VAL A 76 -6.84 -20.48 4.19
CA VAL A 76 -5.95 -19.31 4.07
C VAL A 76 -6.74 -18.03 4.30
N PHE A 77 -7.92 -17.90 3.69
CA PHE A 77 -8.78 -16.72 3.89
C PHE A 77 -9.37 -16.67 5.30
N LEU A 78 -9.69 -17.83 5.87
CA LEU A 78 -10.13 -17.92 7.26
C LEU A 78 -9.05 -17.41 8.22
N ALA A 79 -7.82 -17.90 8.08
CA ALA A 79 -6.69 -17.50 8.91
C ALA A 79 -6.39 -16.00 8.79
N LEU A 80 -6.36 -15.46 7.57
CA LEU A 80 -6.16 -14.03 7.34
C LEU A 80 -7.29 -13.18 7.92
N GLY A 81 -8.55 -13.60 7.75
CA GLY A 81 -9.70 -12.88 8.28
C GLY A 81 -9.75 -12.88 9.81
N GLN A 82 -9.40 -14.01 10.44
CA GLN A 82 -9.33 -14.11 11.90
C GLN A 82 -8.14 -13.33 12.48
N ALA A 83 -6.97 -13.42 11.85
CA ALA A 83 -5.82 -12.59 12.20
C ALA A 83 -6.19 -11.10 12.13
N ASN A 84 -6.86 -10.68 11.06
CA ASN A 84 -7.33 -9.30 10.94
C ASN A 84 -8.33 -8.90 12.02
N ALA A 85 -9.26 -9.78 12.40
CA ALA A 85 -10.22 -9.52 13.47
C ALA A 85 -9.54 -9.35 14.84
N VAL A 86 -8.49 -10.14 15.11
CA VAL A 86 -7.65 -10.00 16.31
C VAL A 86 -6.96 -8.65 16.33
N LEU A 87 -6.33 -8.26 15.23
CA LEU A 87 -5.65 -6.96 15.11
C LEU A 87 -6.63 -5.79 15.30
N PHE A 88 -7.84 -5.92 14.77
CA PHE A 88 -8.91 -4.93 14.95
C PHE A 88 -9.39 -4.81 16.39
N ALA A 89 -9.41 -5.91 17.15
CA ALA A 89 -9.77 -5.91 18.57
C ALA A 89 -8.66 -5.31 19.47
N GLY A 90 -7.46 -5.11 18.92
CA GLY A 90 -6.28 -4.66 19.66
C GLY A 90 -5.45 -5.82 20.23
N LEU A 91 -4.24 -5.51 20.68
CA LEU A 91 -3.29 -6.52 21.16
C LEU A 91 -3.51 -6.93 22.62
N ASP A 92 -4.21 -6.13 23.42
CA ASP A 92 -4.39 -6.39 24.85
C ASP A 92 -5.00 -7.78 25.15
N PRO A 93 -6.05 -8.25 24.42
CA PRO A 93 -6.65 -9.57 24.67
C PRO A 93 -5.73 -10.76 24.35
N ILE A 94 -4.67 -10.55 23.56
CA ILE A 94 -3.76 -11.61 23.10
C ILE A 94 -2.36 -11.50 23.71
N ARG A 95 -2.07 -10.42 24.44
CA ARG A 95 -0.74 -10.12 24.99
C ARG A 95 -0.23 -11.26 25.87
N ASP A 96 -1.04 -11.76 26.79
CA ASP A 96 -0.64 -12.84 27.70
C ASP A 96 -0.33 -14.15 26.96
N ARG A 97 -1.05 -14.41 25.86
CA ARG A 97 -0.84 -15.60 25.02
C ARG A 97 0.45 -15.54 24.20
N LEU A 98 0.97 -14.33 23.94
CA LEU A 98 2.16 -14.12 23.11
C LEU A 98 3.43 -13.82 23.91
N SER A 99 3.33 -13.43 25.20
CA SER A 99 4.43 -12.82 25.96
C SER A 99 5.67 -13.69 26.13
N GLU A 100 5.54 -14.97 26.51
CA GLU A 100 6.69 -15.89 26.66
C GLU A 100 6.94 -16.79 25.45
N PRO A 101 5.93 -17.45 24.84
CA PRO A 101 6.19 -18.39 23.74
C PRO A 101 6.50 -17.69 22.41
N HIS A 102 6.13 -16.41 22.25
CA HIS A 102 6.22 -15.69 20.98
C HIS A 102 6.64 -14.22 21.18
N ALA A 103 7.60 -13.94 22.06
CA ALA A 103 8.07 -12.59 22.37
C ALA A 103 8.47 -11.79 21.12
N ASP A 104 9.17 -12.42 20.17
CA ASP A 104 9.54 -11.80 18.90
C ASP A 104 8.31 -11.36 18.09
N LEU A 105 7.27 -12.19 18.02
CA LEU A 105 6.03 -11.83 17.32
C LEU A 105 5.35 -10.63 18.00
N LEU A 106 5.28 -10.64 19.33
CA LEU A 106 4.69 -9.53 20.09
C LEU A 106 5.46 -8.22 19.86
N GLN A 107 6.79 -8.26 19.71
CA GLN A 107 7.57 -7.08 19.35
C GLN A 107 7.13 -6.50 18.00
N HIS A 108 7.08 -7.32 16.94
CA HIS A 108 6.66 -6.86 15.62
C HIS A 108 5.23 -6.31 15.60
N LEU A 109 4.32 -6.89 16.41
CA LEU A 109 2.95 -6.39 16.54
C LEU A 109 2.88 -5.05 17.30
N ASN A 110 3.73 -4.85 18.31
CA ASN A 110 3.83 -3.56 19.00
C ASN A 110 4.40 -2.46 18.08
N GLU A 111 5.30 -2.82 17.16
CA GLU A 111 5.85 -1.90 16.16
C GLU A 111 4.79 -1.49 15.11
N GLY A 112 3.87 -2.39 14.74
CA GLY A 112 2.73 -2.09 13.88
C GLY A 112 1.68 -3.21 13.88
N HIS A 113 0.39 -2.85 13.93
CA HIS A 113 -0.74 -3.80 13.92
C HIS A 113 -2.03 -3.22 13.31
N GLU A 114 -1.91 -2.31 12.35
CA GLU A 114 -3.03 -1.72 11.65
C GLU A 114 -3.89 -2.79 10.94
N PRO A 115 -5.20 -2.86 11.24
CA PRO A 115 -6.09 -3.83 10.63
C PRO A 115 -6.58 -3.40 9.24
N LEU A 116 -6.99 -4.38 8.42
CA LEU A 116 -7.73 -4.18 7.19
C LEU A 116 -9.20 -3.87 7.50
N VAL A 117 -9.64 -2.64 7.26
CA VAL A 117 -11.02 -2.21 7.47
C VAL A 117 -11.69 -1.79 6.17
N ASN A 118 -12.98 -2.08 6.02
CA ASN A 118 -13.75 -1.60 4.87
C ASN A 118 -14.13 -0.11 5.02
N GLY A 119 -14.78 0.46 3.99
CA GLY A 119 -15.23 1.86 4.00
C GLY A 119 -16.27 2.21 5.07
N ARG A 120 -16.74 1.24 5.86
CA ARG A 120 -17.61 1.45 7.03
C ARG A 120 -16.85 1.27 8.36
N GLY A 121 -15.53 1.15 8.32
CA GLY A 121 -14.69 0.95 9.50
C GLY A 121 -14.80 -0.43 10.13
N LYS A 122 -15.34 -1.44 9.43
CA LYS A 122 -15.43 -2.82 9.94
C LYS A 122 -14.28 -3.68 9.42
N PRO A 123 -13.75 -4.62 10.22
CA PRO A 123 -12.66 -5.49 9.78
C PRO A 123 -13.11 -6.36 8.60
N LEU A 124 -12.21 -6.55 7.63
CA LEU A 124 -12.39 -7.53 6.57
C LEU A 124 -12.30 -8.95 7.13
N GLY A 125 -13.33 -9.76 6.87
CA GLY A 125 -13.34 -11.19 7.17
C GLY A 125 -12.95 -12.04 5.96
N ALA A 126 -12.97 -13.37 6.14
CA ALA A 126 -12.57 -14.34 5.12
C ALA A 126 -13.33 -14.18 3.79
N GLY A 127 -14.65 -13.96 3.83
CA GLY A 127 -15.47 -13.76 2.64
C GLY A 127 -15.06 -12.53 1.82
N ALA A 128 -14.81 -11.41 2.50
CA ALA A 128 -14.38 -10.18 1.83
C ALA A 128 -12.99 -10.33 1.18
N LEU A 129 -12.06 -11.01 1.87
CA LEU A 129 -10.74 -11.32 1.30
C LEU A 129 -10.87 -12.25 0.09
N PHE A 130 -11.75 -13.24 0.14
CA PHE A 130 -12.02 -14.12 -0.99
C PHE A 130 -12.60 -13.35 -2.18
N GLU A 131 -13.59 -12.48 -1.95
CA GLU A 131 -14.19 -11.62 -2.99
C GLU A 131 -13.15 -10.72 -3.67
N ILE A 132 -12.20 -10.15 -2.92
CA ILE A 132 -11.08 -9.38 -3.48
C ILE A 132 -10.21 -10.29 -4.36
N PHE A 133 -9.83 -11.47 -3.85
CA PHE A 133 -8.98 -12.41 -4.59
C PHE A 133 -9.59 -12.87 -5.91
N VAL A 134 -10.92 -13.06 -5.96
CA VAL A 134 -11.63 -13.45 -7.19
C VAL A 134 -12.04 -12.26 -8.06
N GLY A 135 -11.73 -11.03 -7.66
CA GLY A 135 -12.03 -9.81 -8.40
C GLY A 135 -13.51 -9.40 -8.38
N LEU A 136 -14.26 -9.82 -7.35
CA LEU A 136 -15.66 -9.41 -7.12
C LEU A 136 -15.77 -8.20 -6.21
N ALA A 137 -14.76 -7.94 -5.38
CA ALA A 137 -14.70 -6.77 -4.51
C ALA A 137 -13.46 -5.92 -4.80
N SER A 138 -13.62 -4.60 -4.65
CA SER A 138 -12.52 -3.64 -4.68
C SER A 138 -11.69 -3.70 -3.39
N LEU A 139 -10.48 -3.16 -3.44
CA LEU A 139 -9.64 -3.01 -2.26
C LEU A 139 -10.29 -2.10 -1.22
N PRO A 140 -10.08 -2.36 0.09
CA PRO A 140 -10.60 -1.49 1.13
C PRO A 140 -9.99 -0.08 1.00
N PRO A 141 -10.77 0.97 1.32
CA PRO A 141 -10.24 2.33 1.42
C PRO A 141 -9.02 2.36 2.36
N GLY A 142 -7.93 2.93 1.86
CA GLY A 142 -6.67 3.06 2.58
C GLY A 142 -5.64 1.95 2.42
N PHE A 143 -5.99 0.88 1.71
CA PHE A 143 -5.02 -0.11 1.22
C PHE A 143 -5.01 -0.22 -0.31
N ASP A 144 -5.81 0.60 -1.01
CA ASP A 144 -5.67 0.79 -2.46
C ASP A 144 -4.59 1.84 -2.76
N TRP A 145 -3.33 1.43 -2.56
CA TRP A 145 -2.17 2.26 -2.93
C TRP A 145 -1.82 2.17 -4.42
N ARG A 146 -2.63 1.47 -5.23
CA ARG A 146 -2.34 1.32 -6.65
C ARG A 146 -2.30 2.69 -7.31
N ILE A 147 -1.26 2.88 -8.08
CA ILE A 147 -1.04 4.06 -8.91
C ILE A 147 -1.39 3.65 -10.34
N ASP A 148 -2.21 4.44 -11.01
CA ASP A 148 -2.51 4.20 -12.42
C ASP A 148 -1.38 4.76 -13.31
N GLU A 149 -1.08 4.09 -14.42
CA GLU A 149 -0.03 4.55 -15.35
C GLU A 149 -0.36 5.95 -15.91
N THR A 150 -1.64 6.28 -16.05
CA THR A 150 -2.08 7.60 -16.52
C THR A 150 -1.86 8.72 -15.51
N GLU A 151 -1.77 8.42 -14.21
CA GLU A 151 -1.49 9.42 -13.17
C GLU A 151 0.00 9.50 -12.79
N ALA A 152 0.82 8.52 -13.19
CA ALA A 152 2.22 8.40 -12.75
C ALA A 152 3.09 9.64 -13.09
N SER A 153 2.94 10.19 -14.30
CA SER A 153 3.64 11.42 -14.71
C SER A 153 3.21 12.63 -13.87
N ALA A 154 1.90 12.81 -13.66
CA ALA A 154 1.37 13.90 -12.87
C ALA A 154 1.78 13.81 -11.39
N LEU A 155 1.84 12.59 -10.84
CA LEU A 155 2.35 12.33 -9.49
C LEU A 155 3.85 12.58 -9.37
N SER A 156 4.63 12.25 -10.40
CA SER A 156 6.08 12.53 -10.44
C SER A 156 6.37 14.03 -10.36
N ALA A 157 5.64 14.84 -11.13
CA ALA A 157 5.74 16.29 -11.07
C ALA A 157 5.30 16.86 -9.71
N ALA A 158 4.17 16.37 -9.16
CA ALA A 158 3.69 16.77 -7.85
C ALA A 158 4.67 16.40 -6.73
N LEU A 159 5.33 15.24 -6.83
CA LEU A 159 6.36 14.79 -5.90
C LEU A 159 7.57 15.72 -5.92
N ALA A 160 8.08 16.06 -7.10
CA ALA A 160 9.21 16.98 -7.23
C ALA A 160 8.90 18.35 -6.62
N ASP A 161 7.72 18.90 -6.90
CA ASP A 161 7.25 20.16 -6.33
C ASP A 161 7.10 20.09 -4.79
N GLN A 162 6.50 19.01 -4.28
CA GLN A 162 6.30 18.83 -2.83
C GLN A 162 7.61 18.65 -2.07
N LEU A 163 8.54 17.81 -2.55
CA LEU A 163 9.80 17.57 -1.84
C LEU A 163 10.76 18.74 -1.93
N CYS A 164 10.67 19.56 -2.98
CA CYS A 164 11.46 20.79 -3.09
C CYS A 164 10.77 22.03 -2.53
N ASP A 165 9.56 21.92 -1.97
CA ASP A 165 8.84 23.05 -1.36
C ASP A 165 8.71 24.24 -2.34
N GLY A 166 8.41 23.95 -3.61
CA GLY A 166 8.34 24.93 -4.70
C GLY A 166 9.67 25.56 -5.12
N LYS A 167 10.81 25.15 -4.55
CA LYS A 167 12.15 25.61 -4.95
C LYS A 167 12.65 24.84 -6.16
N THR A 168 13.57 25.42 -6.93
CA THR A 168 14.20 24.70 -8.04
C THR A 168 15.18 23.64 -7.52
N TRP A 169 15.29 22.52 -8.25
CA TRP A 169 16.13 21.38 -7.87
C TRP A 169 17.55 21.77 -7.45
N ARG A 170 18.16 22.75 -8.12
CA ARG A 170 19.52 23.21 -7.81
C ARG A 170 19.70 23.70 -6.37
N PHE A 171 18.65 24.25 -5.74
CA PHE A 171 18.72 24.79 -4.38
C PHE A 171 18.29 23.79 -3.30
N CYS A 172 17.42 22.83 -3.62
CA CYS A 172 16.95 21.80 -2.68
C CYS A 172 17.73 20.47 -2.78
N ARG A 173 18.55 20.26 -3.83
CA ARG A 173 19.18 18.97 -4.16
C ARG A 173 19.85 18.30 -2.97
N ASP A 174 20.79 18.97 -2.31
CA ASP A 174 21.60 18.32 -1.29
C ASP A 174 20.76 17.93 -0.08
N GLN A 175 19.79 18.78 0.30
CA GLN A 175 18.86 18.51 1.39
C GLN A 175 17.94 17.32 1.07
N VAL A 176 17.32 17.31 -0.12
CA VAL A 176 16.38 16.26 -0.54
C VAL A 176 17.10 14.93 -0.76
N MET A 177 18.30 14.96 -1.36
CA MET A 177 19.11 13.74 -1.53
C MET A 177 19.64 13.20 -0.21
N ALA A 178 19.93 14.04 0.78
CA ALA A 178 20.31 13.60 2.12
C ALA A 178 19.13 12.98 2.88
N ALA A 179 17.91 13.48 2.67
CA ALA A 179 16.69 12.95 3.27
C ALA A 179 16.24 11.61 2.65
N TYR A 180 16.62 11.30 1.41
CA TYR A 180 16.23 10.06 0.74
C TYR A 180 16.99 8.85 1.30
N PRO A 181 16.31 7.88 1.95
CA PRO A 181 16.95 6.83 2.77
C PRO A 181 17.66 5.75 1.94
N VAL A 182 17.40 5.68 0.63
CA VAL A 182 17.93 4.61 -0.23
C VAL A 182 19.40 4.88 -0.58
N SER A 183 20.24 3.87 -0.36
CA SER A 183 21.69 3.92 -0.65
C SER A 183 22.07 3.39 -2.05
N LYS A 184 21.18 2.62 -2.71
CA LYS A 184 21.45 2.04 -4.04
C LYS A 184 21.61 3.14 -5.10
N LYS A 185 22.80 3.21 -5.72
CA LYS A 185 23.19 4.24 -6.69
C LYS A 185 22.16 4.45 -7.81
N GLN A 186 21.73 3.36 -8.46
CA GLN A 186 20.78 3.42 -9.58
C GLN A 186 19.40 3.99 -9.16
N ARG A 187 18.93 3.73 -7.94
CA ARG A 187 17.67 4.28 -7.41
C ARG A 187 17.84 5.77 -7.10
N ARG A 188 18.95 6.16 -6.47
CA ARG A 188 19.28 7.57 -6.19
C ARG A 188 19.42 8.42 -7.45
N GLU A 189 20.04 7.89 -8.50
CA GLU A 189 20.14 8.57 -9.80
C GLU A 189 18.77 8.77 -10.46
N ARG A 190 17.91 7.75 -10.40
CA ARG A 190 16.54 7.83 -10.89
C ARG A 190 15.73 8.87 -10.13
N PHE A 191 15.76 8.82 -8.80
CA PHE A 191 15.11 9.79 -7.94
C PHE A 191 15.57 11.22 -8.25
N ALA A 192 16.89 11.45 -8.38
CA ALA A 192 17.43 12.75 -8.76
C ALA A 192 16.97 13.22 -10.15
N ALA A 193 16.83 12.31 -11.12
CA ALA A 193 16.31 12.64 -12.45
C ALA A 193 14.83 13.04 -12.41
N VAL A 194 14.03 12.39 -11.56
CA VAL A 194 12.62 12.74 -11.35
C VAL A 194 12.49 14.09 -10.66
N MET A 195 13.26 14.33 -9.59
CA MET A 195 13.24 15.63 -8.89
C MET A 195 13.71 16.78 -9.79
N ALA A 196 14.58 16.49 -10.76
CA ALA A 196 15.02 17.46 -11.76
C ALA A 196 14.03 17.66 -12.92
N GLY A 197 12.93 16.90 -12.98
CA GLY A 197 11.96 16.94 -14.09
C GLY A 197 12.51 16.38 -15.41
N MET A 198 13.60 15.60 -15.38
CA MET A 198 14.20 15.01 -16.59
C MET A 198 13.56 13.67 -16.96
N ARG A 199 12.79 13.09 -16.05
CA ARG A 199 12.16 11.78 -16.17
C ARG A 199 10.96 11.71 -15.24
N ASP A 200 9.97 10.88 -15.58
CA ASP A 200 8.92 10.48 -14.67
C ASP A 200 9.12 9.03 -14.20
N TYR A 201 8.58 8.73 -13.01
CA TYR A 201 8.41 7.35 -12.59
C TYR A 201 7.22 6.72 -13.33
N SER A 202 7.31 5.43 -13.63
CA SER A 202 6.11 4.64 -13.99
C SER A 202 5.26 4.32 -12.75
N ALA A 203 4.05 3.79 -12.96
CA ALA A 203 3.17 3.41 -11.85
C ALA A 203 3.84 2.39 -10.92
N ASP A 204 4.43 1.33 -11.49
CA ASP A 204 5.13 0.28 -10.74
C ASP A 204 6.34 0.83 -9.95
N GLU A 205 7.05 1.81 -10.51
CA GLU A 205 8.18 2.43 -9.83
C GLU A 205 7.73 3.30 -8.66
N LEU A 206 6.67 4.11 -8.83
CA LEU A 206 6.11 4.90 -7.73
C LEU A 206 5.56 4.00 -6.62
N ASP A 207 4.85 2.93 -6.97
CA ASP A 207 4.29 2.00 -5.99
C ASP A 207 5.39 1.36 -5.14
N GLY A 208 6.46 0.87 -5.79
CA GLY A 208 7.61 0.29 -5.09
C GLY A 208 8.46 1.30 -4.31
N GLU A 209 8.39 2.60 -4.63
CA GLU A 209 9.16 3.67 -3.98
C GLU A 209 8.35 4.44 -2.92
N LEU A 210 7.02 4.29 -2.87
CA LEU A 210 6.12 5.19 -2.14
C LEU A 210 6.50 5.39 -0.67
N LEU A 211 6.97 4.33 -0.01
CA LEU A 211 7.38 4.38 1.40
C LEU A 211 8.70 5.12 1.60
N ASP A 212 9.68 4.88 0.74
CA ASP A 212 10.96 5.58 0.78
C ASP A 212 10.75 7.08 0.46
N LEU A 213 9.85 7.39 -0.47
CA LEU A 213 9.43 8.74 -0.79
C LEU A 213 8.69 9.41 0.38
N TYR A 214 7.81 8.69 1.06
CA TYR A 214 7.15 9.17 2.27
C TYR A 214 8.15 9.41 3.41
N GLY A 215 9.11 8.50 3.64
CA GLY A 215 10.18 8.68 4.62
C GLY A 215 11.04 9.91 4.31
N THR A 216 11.29 10.17 3.02
CA THR A 216 11.97 11.41 2.57
C THR A 216 11.16 12.65 2.93
N HIS A 217 9.85 12.63 2.65
CA HIS A 217 8.95 13.73 3.00
C HIS A 217 8.94 13.99 4.53
N GLN A 218 8.92 12.92 5.34
CA GLN A 218 9.00 13.04 6.80
C GLN A 218 10.34 13.62 7.27
N ALA A 219 11.46 13.17 6.69
CA ALA A 219 12.79 13.68 7.01
C ALA A 219 12.97 15.17 6.64
N LEU A 220 12.20 15.66 5.68
CA LEU A 220 12.13 17.08 5.30
C LEU A 220 11.17 17.90 6.17
N GLY A 221 10.56 17.30 7.21
CA GLY A 221 9.63 17.96 8.13
C GLY A 221 8.17 17.90 7.68
N GLY A 222 7.87 17.16 6.61
CA GLY A 222 6.51 16.91 6.14
C GLY A 222 5.73 15.99 7.08
N ALA A 223 4.44 16.27 7.25
CA ALA A 223 3.54 15.46 8.05
C ALA A 223 2.24 15.20 7.28
N CYS A 224 1.87 13.92 7.17
CA CYS A 224 0.60 13.49 6.57
C CYS A 224 -0.23 12.73 7.59
N ARG A 225 -1.54 13.02 7.62
CA ARG A 225 -2.49 12.16 8.36
C ARG A 225 -2.58 10.83 7.62
N HIS A 226 -2.50 9.71 8.34
CA HIS A 226 -2.59 8.35 7.79
C HIS A 226 -1.36 7.86 7.01
N GLY A 227 -0.16 8.38 7.30
CA GLY A 227 1.09 7.80 6.78
C GLY A 227 1.28 7.97 5.26
N ALA A 228 1.88 6.97 4.61
CA ALA A 228 2.15 6.96 3.17
C ALA A 228 0.89 7.06 2.30
N GLU A 229 -0.25 6.57 2.79
CA GLU A 229 -1.56 6.73 2.16
C GLU A 229 -1.96 8.22 2.08
N GLY A 230 -1.84 8.92 3.21
CA GLY A 230 -2.10 10.36 3.29
C GLY A 230 -1.16 11.15 2.37
N PHE A 231 0.09 10.70 2.28
CA PHE A 231 1.06 11.28 1.36
C PHE A 231 0.68 11.07 -0.11
N LEU A 232 0.27 9.86 -0.51
CA LEU A 232 -0.23 9.62 -1.87
C LEU A 232 -1.47 10.47 -2.19
N ALA A 233 -2.39 10.62 -1.24
CA ALA A 233 -3.56 11.48 -1.39
C ALA A 233 -3.17 12.97 -1.53
N LEU A 234 -2.15 13.42 -0.79
CA LEU A 234 -1.58 14.76 -0.91
C LEU A 234 -0.99 14.98 -2.32
N LEU A 235 -0.19 14.02 -2.82
CA LEU A 235 0.38 14.07 -4.17
C LEU A 235 -0.72 14.14 -5.24
N ARG A 236 -1.75 13.29 -5.16
CA ARG A 236 -2.91 13.32 -6.07
C ARG A 236 -3.62 14.67 -6.05
N LYS A 237 -3.76 15.30 -4.87
CA LYS A 237 -4.36 16.63 -4.75
C LYS A 237 -3.47 17.70 -5.40
N ARG A 238 -2.15 17.65 -5.17
CA ARG A 238 -1.20 18.61 -5.74
C ARG A 238 -1.10 18.47 -7.26
N ALA A 239 -1.07 17.25 -7.79
CA ALA A 239 -1.09 16.97 -9.22
C ALA A 239 -2.28 17.63 -9.91
N LYS A 240 -3.48 17.53 -9.31
CA LYS A 240 -4.69 18.20 -9.82
C LYS A 240 -4.59 19.73 -9.79
N SER A 241 -3.93 20.32 -8.79
CA SER A 241 -3.71 21.77 -8.74
C SER A 241 -2.75 22.23 -9.84
N LEU A 242 -1.61 21.54 -10.01
CA LEU A 242 -0.62 21.87 -11.03
C LEU A 242 -1.22 21.80 -12.44
N GLN A 243 -2.04 20.78 -12.72
CA GLN A 243 -2.74 20.67 -14.01
C GLN A 243 -3.67 21.86 -14.30
N ARG A 244 -4.34 22.41 -13.27
CA ARG A 244 -5.21 23.59 -13.40
C ARG A 244 -4.42 24.88 -13.63
N GLU A 245 -3.26 25.01 -12.97
CA GLU A 245 -2.35 26.14 -13.14
C GLU A 245 -1.84 26.19 -14.59
N THR A 246 -1.36 25.06 -15.13
CA THR A 246 -0.89 24.98 -16.53
C THR A 246 -1.99 25.26 -17.55
N GLN A 247 -3.24 24.83 -17.31
CA GLN A 247 -4.37 25.11 -18.21
C GLN A 247 -4.76 26.59 -18.22
N SER A 248 -4.60 27.30 -17.10
CA SER A 248 -4.96 28.72 -16.97
C SER A 248 -3.93 29.63 -17.67
N GLU A 249 -2.65 29.23 -17.65
CA GLU A 249 -1.57 29.93 -18.37
C GLU A 249 -1.64 29.76 -19.89
N GLN A 250 -2.24 28.67 -20.40
CA GLN A 250 -2.42 28.44 -21.84
C GLN A 250 -3.65 29.14 -22.43
N MET A 251 -4.57 29.62 -21.59
CA MET A 251 -5.77 30.37 -22.00
C MET A 251 -5.65 31.89 -21.83
N SER A 252 -4.52 32.37 -21.28
CA SER A 252 -4.18 33.80 -21.14
C SER A 252 -3.16 34.22 -22.19
#